data_AF-A0A7S2FAP9-F1
#
_entry.id   AF-A0A7S2FAP9-F1
#
_cell.length_a   1.000
_cell.length_b   1.000
_cell.length_c   1.000
_cell.angle_alpha   90.00
_cell.angle_beta   90.00
_cell.angle_gamma   90.00
#
_symmetry.space_group_name_H-M   'P 1'
#
loop_
_entity.id
_entity.type
_entity.pdbx_description
1 polymer ?
#
loop_
_entity_poly.entity_id
_entity_poly.type
_entity_poly.pdbx_seq_one_letter_code
_entity_poly.pdbx_strand_id
1 'polypeptide(L)'
;KGLADMPVSSVSLRKEDGAVLHDCVAERAVAEQWVAAAGKAIVECRVDEPRRRLAARLHSAGHLLDAAVTAVGLKWIPGKGYHFPDGPYVEYILNEASRKIDPKKAGEKEAVVQQIQENLDRLVASGGK
;
A
#
# COMPACT_ATOMS: atom_id res chain seq x y z
N LYS A 1 19.27 -31.03 -10.80
CA LYS A 1 19.48 -29.69 -11.39
C LYS A 1 18.12 -29.21 -11.86
N GLY A 2 17.58 -28.15 -11.24
CA GLY A 2 16.32 -27.54 -11.65
C GLY A 2 16.52 -26.63 -12.87
N LEU A 3 15.40 -26.12 -13.39
CA LEU A 3 15.42 -25.00 -14.35
C LEU A 3 15.97 -23.75 -13.66
N ALA A 4 16.49 -22.80 -14.45
CA ALA A 4 17.03 -21.55 -13.92
C ALA A 4 15.92 -20.67 -13.32
N ASP A 5 16.26 -19.86 -12.31
CA ASP A 5 15.34 -18.93 -11.67
C ASP A 5 14.76 -17.94 -12.70
N MET A 6 13.46 -17.64 -12.57
CA MET A 6 12.77 -16.62 -13.35
C MET A 6 12.45 -15.41 -12.47
N PRO A 7 13.17 -14.30 -12.60
CA PRO A 7 12.85 -13.09 -11.86
C PRO A 7 11.55 -12.47 -12.38
N VAL A 8 10.59 -12.31 -11.48
CA VAL A 8 9.29 -11.68 -11.78
C VAL A 8 9.48 -10.16 -11.84
N SER A 9 9.10 -9.55 -12.96
CA SER A 9 9.13 -8.10 -13.19
C SER A 9 7.82 -7.42 -12.83
N SER A 10 6.69 -8.10 -13.06
CA SER A 10 5.36 -7.59 -12.73
C SER A 10 4.40 -8.70 -12.37
N VAL A 11 3.39 -8.35 -11.58
CA VAL A 11 2.28 -9.24 -11.24
C VAL A 11 0.99 -8.52 -11.60
N SER A 12 0.10 -9.21 -12.30
CA SER A 12 -1.19 -8.66 -12.72
C SER A 12 -2.33 -9.66 -12.50
N LEU A 13 -3.55 -9.13 -12.36
CA LEU A 13 -4.76 -9.93 -12.29
C LEU A 13 -5.43 -9.91 -13.66
N ARG A 14 -5.59 -11.09 -14.27
CA ARG A 14 -6.43 -11.27 -15.44
C ARG A 14 -7.89 -11.26 -15.00
N LYS A 15 -8.68 -10.31 -15.49
CA LYS A 15 -10.05 -10.06 -14.99
C LYS A 15 -11.05 -11.12 -15.45
N GLU A 16 -10.77 -11.75 -16.57
CA GLU A 16 -11.65 -12.68 -17.26
C GLU A 16 -11.85 -13.97 -16.47
N ASP A 17 -10.80 -14.46 -15.81
CA ASP A 17 -10.79 -15.73 -15.09
C ASP A 17 -10.13 -15.66 -13.70
N GLY A 18 -9.71 -14.47 -13.26
CA GLY A 18 -9.08 -14.26 -11.97
C GLY A 18 -7.65 -14.81 -11.87
N ALA A 19 -7.02 -15.19 -12.98
CA ALA A 19 -5.66 -15.70 -12.96
C ALA A 19 -4.65 -14.62 -12.52
N VAL A 20 -3.71 -14.99 -11.67
CA VAL A 20 -2.57 -14.14 -11.29
C VAL A 20 -1.41 -14.43 -12.23
N LEU A 21 -1.08 -13.45 -13.07
CA LEU A 21 0.01 -13.54 -14.04
C LEU A 21 1.28 -13.00 -13.39
N HIS A 22 2.37 -13.76 -13.54
CA HIS A 22 3.71 -13.36 -13.11
C HIS A 22 4.56 -13.17 -14.37
N ASP A 23 4.73 -11.93 -14.79
CA ASP A 23 5.56 -11.61 -15.94
C ASP A 23 7.02 -11.69 -15.51
N CYS A 24 7.83 -12.39 -16.31
CA CYS A 24 9.24 -12.59 -16.04
C CYS A 24 10.07 -12.06 -17.21
N VAL A 25 11.29 -11.60 -16.92
CA VAL A 25 12.27 -11.25 -17.94
C VAL A 25 13.40 -12.28 -17.88
N ALA A 26 13.61 -12.99 -18.99
CA ALA A 26 14.64 -14.02 -19.09
C ALA A 26 15.18 -14.11 -20.52
N GLU A 27 16.39 -14.67 -20.64
CA GLU A 27 16.93 -15.06 -21.94
C GLU A 27 16.00 -16.05 -22.64
N ARG A 28 15.86 -15.92 -23.96
CA ARG A 28 14.92 -16.73 -24.76
C ARG A 28 15.09 -18.23 -24.52
N ALA A 29 16.33 -18.72 -24.49
CA ALA A 29 16.63 -20.13 -24.27
C ALA A 29 16.20 -20.63 -22.88
N VAL A 30 16.18 -19.75 -21.86
CA VAL A 30 15.67 -20.07 -20.52
C VAL A 30 14.14 -20.10 -20.55
N ALA A 31 13.51 -19.11 -21.18
CA ALA A 31 12.06 -19.06 -21.32
C ALA A 31 11.50 -20.29 -22.07
N GLU A 32 12.16 -20.72 -23.14
CA GLU A 32 11.75 -21.92 -23.91
C GLU A 32 11.78 -23.20 -23.07
N GLN A 33 12.76 -23.35 -22.16
CA GLN A 33 12.80 -24.48 -21.23
C GLN A 33 11.63 -24.47 -20.25
N TRP A 34 11.27 -23.30 -19.73
CA TRP A 34 10.12 -23.14 -18.84
C TRP A 34 8.78 -23.38 -19.55
N VAL A 35 8.64 -22.93 -20.79
CA VAL A 35 7.46 -23.23 -21.63
C VAL A 35 7.34 -24.73 -21.86
N ALA A 36 8.44 -25.42 -22.17
CA ALA A 36 8.44 -26.88 -22.38
C ALA A 36 8.07 -27.67 -21.12
N ALA A 37 8.33 -27.10 -19.93
CA ALA A 37 8.06 -27.71 -18.63
C ALA A 37 6.69 -27.32 -18.03
N ALA A 38 5.93 -26.44 -18.69
CA ALA A 38 4.63 -25.99 -18.22
C ALA A 38 3.69 -27.18 -17.93
N GLY A 39 3.01 -27.14 -16.78
CA GLY A 39 2.11 -28.20 -16.31
C GLY A 39 2.80 -29.47 -15.80
N LYS A 40 4.14 -29.55 -15.83
CA LYS A 40 4.92 -30.72 -15.37
C LYS A 40 5.94 -30.38 -14.28
N ALA A 41 6.40 -29.13 -14.24
CA ALA A 41 7.35 -28.66 -13.24
C ALA A 41 6.67 -28.35 -11.90
N ILE A 42 7.32 -28.79 -10.81
CA ILE A 42 7.08 -28.24 -9.47
C ILE A 42 7.97 -27.01 -9.34
N VAL A 43 7.40 -25.89 -8.89
CA VAL A 43 8.10 -24.62 -8.73
C VAL A 43 8.15 -24.20 -7.28
N GLU A 44 9.23 -23.51 -6.91
CA GLU A 44 9.32 -22.76 -5.66
C GLU A 44 9.14 -21.28 -5.98
N CYS A 45 8.26 -20.60 -5.25
CA CYS A 45 8.01 -19.18 -5.41
C CYS A 45 8.52 -18.41 -4.19
N ARG A 46 9.27 -17.33 -4.42
CA ARG A 46 9.80 -16.46 -3.38
C ARG A 46 9.36 -15.03 -3.61
N VAL A 47 8.89 -14.38 -2.56
CA VAL A 47 8.50 -12.97 -2.56
C VAL A 47 9.61 -12.15 -1.92
N ASP A 48 9.85 -10.95 -2.44
CA ASP A 48 10.67 -9.93 -1.77
C ASP A 48 9.99 -9.51 -0.46
N GLU A 49 10.44 -10.11 0.65
CA GLU A 49 9.88 -9.87 1.99
C GLU A 49 10.03 -8.40 2.44
N PRO A 50 11.22 -7.75 2.34
CA PRO A 50 11.36 -6.33 2.66
C PRO A 50 10.34 -5.45 1.92
N ARG A 51 10.21 -5.61 0.59
CA ARG A 51 9.24 -4.87 -0.22
C ARG A 51 7.81 -5.15 0.23
N ARG A 52 7.46 -6.42 0.48
CA ARG A 52 6.12 -6.83 0.91
C ARG A 52 5.74 -6.24 2.26
N ARG A 53 6.67 -6.21 3.22
CA ARG A 53 6.46 -5.64 4.55
C ARG A 53 6.31 -4.12 4.49
N LEU A 54 7.13 -3.43 3.69
CA LEU A 54 7.00 -1.98 3.51
C LEU A 54 5.64 -1.62 2.91
N ALA A 55 5.24 -2.29 1.82
CA ALA A 55 3.94 -2.03 1.18
C ALA A 55 2.76 -2.27 2.13
N ALA A 56 2.80 -3.34 2.94
CA ALA A 56 1.79 -3.57 3.98
C ALA A 56 1.73 -2.42 5.00
N ARG A 57 2.90 -2.01 5.52
CA ARG A 57 2.99 -0.93 6.51
C ARG A 57 2.43 0.38 5.97
N LEU A 58 2.78 0.75 4.73
CA LEU A 58 2.29 1.98 4.10
C LEU A 58 0.77 1.94 3.86
N HIS A 59 0.24 0.82 3.39
CA HIS A 59 -1.20 0.65 3.20
C HIS A 59 -1.97 0.75 4.51
N SER A 60 -1.53 0.03 5.54
CA SER A 60 -2.16 0.08 6.87
C SER A 60 -2.00 1.44 7.53
N ALA A 61 -0.88 2.14 7.32
CA ALA A 61 -0.70 3.51 7.82
C ALA A 61 -1.68 4.51 7.19
N GLY A 62 -2.03 4.32 5.91
CA GLY A 62 -3.10 5.09 5.27
C GLY A 62 -4.44 4.95 5.99
N HIS A 63 -4.87 3.72 6.27
CA HIS A 63 -6.11 3.47 7.03
C HIS A 63 -6.02 3.94 8.48
N LEU A 64 -4.84 3.86 9.09
CA LEU A 64 -4.61 4.37 10.44
C LEU A 64 -4.78 5.90 10.51
N LEU A 65 -4.37 6.62 9.46
CA LEU A 65 -4.59 8.06 9.34
C LEU A 65 -6.07 8.40 9.32
N ASP A 66 -6.89 7.63 8.60
CA ASP A 66 -8.36 7.83 8.57
C ASP A 66 -8.99 7.65 9.95
N ALA A 67 -8.55 6.61 10.69
CA ALA A 67 -8.97 6.39 12.06
C ALA A 67 -8.56 7.56 12.97
N ALA A 68 -7.32 8.06 12.83
CA ALA A 68 -6.82 9.18 13.63
C ALA A 68 -7.61 10.47 13.36
N VAL A 69 -7.82 10.81 12.09
CA VAL A 69 -8.60 11.97 11.63
C VAL A 69 -10.05 11.91 12.13
N THR A 70 -10.65 10.73 12.12
CA THR A 70 -12.00 10.51 12.65
C THR A 70 -12.06 10.73 14.16
N ALA A 71 -11.13 10.14 14.91
CA ALA A 71 -11.14 10.19 16.37
C ALA A 71 -10.82 11.59 16.95
N VAL A 72 -10.12 12.46 16.22
CA VAL A 72 -9.92 13.87 16.62
C VAL A 72 -11.07 14.79 16.19
N GLY A 73 -12.15 14.23 15.64
CA GLY A 73 -13.37 14.97 15.34
C GLY A 73 -13.29 15.90 14.13
N LEU A 74 -12.32 15.68 13.22
CA LEU A 74 -12.18 16.51 12.02
C LEU A 74 -13.32 16.32 11.03
N LYS A 75 -13.94 15.13 11.03
CA LYS A 75 -15.06 14.77 10.13
C LYS A 75 -14.71 15.01 8.65
N TRP A 76 -13.46 14.74 8.29
CA TRP A 76 -12.99 14.76 6.91
C TRP A 76 -13.29 13.42 6.26
N ILE A 77 -13.74 13.42 5.02
CA ILE A 77 -14.11 12.19 4.30
C ILE A 77 -12.90 11.71 3.50
N PRO A 78 -12.39 10.48 3.71
CA PRO A 78 -11.29 9.96 2.90
C PRO A 78 -11.73 9.84 1.43
N GLY A 79 -10.92 10.38 0.54
CA GLY A 79 -11.14 10.34 -0.90
C GLY A 79 -10.16 9.37 -1.57
N LYS A 80 -8.97 9.88 -1.90
CA LYS A 80 -7.95 9.13 -2.64
C LYS A 80 -6.77 8.78 -1.74
N GLY A 81 -6.39 7.50 -1.73
CA GLY A 81 -5.18 7.02 -1.09
C GLY A 81 -4.10 6.67 -2.10
N TYR A 82 -2.86 7.07 -1.82
CA TYR A 82 -1.67 6.57 -2.50
C TYR A 82 -0.75 5.97 -1.44
N HIS A 83 -0.54 4.66 -1.47
CA HIS A 83 0.17 3.92 -0.41
C HIS A 83 1.46 3.25 -0.91
N PHE A 84 2.10 3.88 -1.89
CA PHE A 84 3.38 3.42 -2.43
C PHE A 84 4.54 4.20 -1.80
N PRO A 85 5.77 3.66 -1.83
CA PRO A 85 6.93 4.28 -1.18
C PRO A 85 7.29 5.68 -1.68
N ASP A 86 6.92 6.05 -2.91
CA ASP A 86 7.35 7.29 -3.58
C ASP A 86 6.65 8.57 -3.06
N GLY A 87 6.09 8.52 -1.86
CA GLY A 87 5.37 9.63 -1.23
C GLY A 87 3.94 9.24 -0.89
N PRO A 88 3.72 8.41 0.14
CA PRO A 88 2.39 7.98 0.53
C PRO A 88 1.54 9.15 1.05
N TYR A 89 0.26 9.20 0.67
CA TYR A 89 -0.68 10.22 1.12
C TYR A 89 -2.12 9.71 1.17
N VAL A 90 -2.96 10.48 1.85
CA VAL A 90 -4.43 10.41 1.78
C VAL A 90 -4.96 11.81 1.49
N GLU A 91 -5.82 11.92 0.48
CA GLU A 91 -6.58 13.12 0.17
C GLU A 91 -7.94 13.05 0.86
N TYR A 92 -8.35 14.15 1.47
CA TYR A 92 -9.62 14.27 2.17
C TYR A 92 -10.55 15.28 1.50
N ILE A 93 -11.84 14.92 1.44
CA ILE A 93 -12.92 15.77 0.96
C ILE A 93 -13.58 16.41 2.18
N LEU A 94 -13.77 17.73 2.13
CA LEU A 94 -14.42 18.50 3.19
C LEU A 94 -15.89 18.76 2.84
N ASN A 95 -16.78 18.62 3.82
CA ASN A 95 -18.19 18.96 3.71
C ASN A 95 -18.62 19.96 4.81
N GLU A 96 -19.92 20.22 4.94
CA GLU A 96 -20.45 21.16 5.93
C GLU A 96 -20.17 20.75 7.39
N ALA A 97 -20.07 19.44 7.66
CA ALA A 97 -19.77 18.92 8.99
C ALA A 97 -18.26 18.90 9.30
N SER A 98 -17.40 19.02 8.27
CA SER A 98 -15.96 18.99 8.43
C SER A 98 -15.43 20.20 9.20
N ARG A 99 -14.52 19.97 10.14
CA ARG A 99 -13.75 21.04 10.76
C ARG A 99 -12.88 21.71 9.69
N LYS A 100 -13.14 22.99 9.45
CA LYS A 100 -12.34 23.83 8.56
C LYS A 100 -11.07 24.27 9.27
N ILE A 101 -9.98 24.36 8.51
CA ILE A 101 -8.71 24.97 8.94
C ILE A 101 -8.60 26.30 8.24
N ASP A 102 -8.33 27.37 8.97
CA ASP A 102 -7.95 28.65 8.39
C ASP A 102 -6.43 28.68 8.15
N PRO A 103 -5.97 28.59 6.89
CA PRO A 103 -4.54 28.59 6.58
C PRO A 103 -3.87 29.93 6.89
N LYS A 104 -4.63 31.01 7.13
CA LYS A 104 -4.10 32.33 7.48
C LYS A 104 -3.89 32.49 8.98
N LYS A 105 -4.53 31.66 9.79
CA LYS A 105 -4.36 31.68 11.24
C LYS A 105 -3.06 30.95 11.60
N ALA A 106 -2.07 31.71 12.05
CA ALA A 106 -0.77 31.19 12.41
C ALA A 106 -0.88 30.02 13.41
N GLY A 107 -0.23 28.90 13.11
CA GLY A 107 -0.16 27.73 13.98
C GLY A 107 -1.36 26.79 13.91
N GLU A 108 -2.46 27.13 13.23
CA GLU A 108 -3.66 26.27 13.23
C GLU A 108 -3.44 24.97 12.44
N LYS A 109 -2.75 25.05 11.30
CA LYS A 109 -2.38 23.87 10.52
C LYS A 109 -1.44 22.96 11.33
N GLU A 110 -0.42 23.54 11.93
CA GLU A 110 0.58 22.83 12.73
C GLU A 110 -0.09 22.14 13.93
N ALA A 111 -1.02 22.81 14.61
CA ALA A 111 -1.78 22.25 15.72
C ALA A 111 -2.66 21.07 15.28
N VAL A 112 -3.30 21.13 14.11
CA VAL A 112 -4.10 20.00 13.60
C VAL A 112 -3.20 18.83 13.22
N VAL A 113 -2.05 19.09 12.57
CA VAL A 113 -1.07 18.02 12.26
C VAL A 113 -0.58 17.35 13.53
N GLN A 114 -0.24 18.13 14.56
CA GLN A 114 0.17 17.60 15.86
C GLN A 114 -0.94 16.76 16.51
N GLN A 115 -2.20 17.25 16.49
CA GLN A 115 -3.34 16.54 17.05
C GLN A 115 -3.56 15.18 16.36
N ILE A 116 -3.42 15.12 15.03
CA ILE A 116 -3.51 13.87 14.27
C ILE A 116 -2.35 12.94 14.66
N GLN A 117 -1.11 13.47 14.74
CA GLN A 117 0.08 12.69 15.09
C GLN A 117 -0.03 12.06 16.49
N GLU A 118 -0.44 12.83 17.49
CA GLU A 118 -0.62 12.33 18.86
C GLU A 118 -1.66 11.19 18.89
N ASN A 119 -2.71 11.29 18.08
CA ASN A 119 -3.72 10.25 18.00
C ASN A 119 -3.24 9.01 17.21
N LEU A 120 -2.42 9.20 16.17
CA LEU A 120 -1.73 8.10 15.49
C LEU A 120 -0.86 7.32 16.49
N ASP A 121 -0.02 8.02 17.25
CA ASP A 121 0.89 7.39 18.21
C ASP A 121 0.11 6.65 19.31
N ARG A 122 -0.99 7.24 19.80
CA ARG A 122 -1.89 6.58 20.73
C ARG A 122 -2.48 5.30 20.14
N LEU A 123 -2.98 5.33 18.91
CA LEU A 123 -3.56 4.16 18.24
C LEU A 123 -2.50 3.07 17.98
N VAL A 124 -1.27 3.44 17.64
CA VAL A 124 -0.17 2.47 17.51
C VAL A 124 0.11 1.83 18.87
N ALA A 125 0.21 2.63 19.94
CA ALA A 125 0.47 2.14 21.29
C ALA A 125 -0.64 1.23 21.82
N SER A 126 -1.90 1.42 21.40
CA SER A 126 -3.03 0.58 21.78
C SER A 126 -3.22 -0.66 20.89
N GLY A 127 -2.36 -0.87 19.89
CA GLY A 127 -2.48 -1.98 18.93
C GLY A 127 -3.61 -1.78 17.92
N GLY A 128 -3.93 -0.53 17.58
CA GLY A 128 -4.95 -0.15 16.61
C GLY A 128 -6.38 -0.11 17.17
N LYS A 129 -6.52 -0.03 18.51
CA LYS A 129 -7.81 -0.01 19.22
C LYS A 129 -8.15 1.36 19.81
#